data_AF-A0A3D1X684-F1
#
_entry.id   AF-A0A3D1X684-F1
#
_cell.length_a   1.000
_cell.length_b   1.000
_cell.length_c   1.000
_cell.angle_alpha   90.00
_cell.angle_beta   90.00
_cell.angle_gamma   90.00
#
_symmetry.space_group_name_H-M   'P 1'
#
loop_
_entity.id
_entity.type
_entity.pdbx_description
1 polymer ?
#
loop_
_entity_poly.entity_id
_entity_poly.type
_entity_poly.pdbx_seq_one_letter_code
_entity_poly.pdbx_strand_id
1 'polypeptide(L)' 'MAVTESRKKANAKWDAENMTTLGCRVKKDQAERFKAYCAEIGKTSNAVLRDYVLDCIGEKQNAE' A
#
# COMPACT_ATOMS: atom_id res chain seq x y z
N MET A 1 -17.94 -11.54 8.51
CA MET A 1 -18.47 -10.36 9.22
C MET A 1 -18.56 -9.20 8.25
N ALA A 2 -19.77 -8.75 7.90
CA ALA A 2 -19.97 -7.61 7.00
C ALA A 2 -19.58 -6.31 7.73
N VAL A 3 -18.57 -5.61 7.21
CA VAL A 3 -18.20 -4.29 7.72
C VAL A 3 -19.37 -3.36 7.43
N THR A 4 -20.13 -3.00 8.47
CA THR A 4 -21.27 -2.09 8.41
C THR A 4 -20.86 -0.75 7.79
N GLU A 5 -21.76 -0.11 7.05
CA GLU A 5 -21.48 1.14 6.32
C GLU A 5 -20.90 2.25 7.21
N SER A 6 -21.31 2.27 8.49
CA SER A 6 -20.76 3.14 9.53
C SER A 6 -19.26 2.92 9.78
N ARG A 7 -18.80 1.66 9.73
CA ARG A 7 -17.39 1.30 9.94
C ARG A 7 -16.54 1.59 8.70
N LYS A 8 -17.13 1.53 7.50
CA LYS A 8 -16.50 2.01 6.25
C LYS A 8 -16.23 3.52 6.31
N LYS A 9 -17.19 4.33 6.77
CA LYS A 9 -17.02 5.78 6.92
C LYS A 9 -16.01 6.13 8.03
N ALA A 10 -16.05 5.40 9.13
CA ALA A 10 -15.09 5.57 10.23
C ALA A 10 -13.65 5.24 9.80
N ASN A 11 -13.45 4.13 9.07
CA ASN A 11 -12.16 3.80 8.49
C ASN A 11 -11.73 4.90 7.50
N ALA A 12 -12.58 5.31 6.55
CA ALA A 12 -12.22 6.36 5.61
C ALA A 12 -11.77 7.67 6.29
N LYS A 13 -12.37 8.04 7.44
CA LYS A 13 -11.98 9.20 8.22
C LYS A 13 -10.62 8.98 8.92
N TRP A 14 -10.41 7.81 9.51
CA TRP A 14 -9.15 7.44 10.13
C TRP A 14 -8.02 7.34 9.10
N ASP A 15 -8.25 6.67 7.98
CA ASP A 15 -7.36 6.59 6.82
C ASP A 15 -6.98 8.01 6.34
N ALA A 16 -7.93 8.94 6.24
CA ALA A 16 -7.62 10.31 5.82
C ALA A 16 -6.77 11.10 6.84
N GLU A 17 -6.97 10.88 8.14
CA GLU A 17 -6.22 11.56 9.21
C GLU A 17 -4.86 10.91 9.50
N ASN A 18 -4.70 9.61 9.21
CA ASN A 18 -3.51 8.83 9.59
C ASN A 18 -2.67 8.38 8.39
N MET A 19 -3.15 8.52 7.15
CA MET A 19 -2.39 8.14 5.95
C MET A 19 -1.85 9.36 5.22
N THR A 20 -0.54 9.39 5.05
CA THR A 20 0.15 10.30 4.14
C THR A 20 0.60 9.53 2.90
N THR A 21 0.36 10.11 1.72
CA THR A 21 0.80 9.51 0.46
C THR A 21 2.29 9.79 0.25
N LEU A 22 3.11 8.73 0.26
CA LEU A 22 4.51 8.83 -0.13
C LEU A 22 4.62 8.68 -1.65
N GLY A 23 4.91 9.78 -2.37
CA GLY A 23 5.10 9.76 -3.81
C GLY A 23 6.57 9.55 -4.19
N CYS A 24 6.86 8.53 -5.01
CA CYS A 24 8.20 8.33 -5.57
C CYS A 24 8.21 8.65 -7.08
N ARG A 25 9.03 9.61 -7.51
CA ARG A 25 9.28 9.89 -8.94
C ARG A 25 10.40 8.97 -9.43
N VAL A 26 10.05 8.06 -10.34
CA VAL A 26 10.99 7.12 -10.98
C VAL A 26 11.03 7.35 -12.49
N LYS A 27 12.08 6.85 -13.15
CA LYS A 27 12.15 6.84 -14.61
C LYS A 27 11.08 5.92 -15.19
N LYS A 28 10.62 6.19 -16.42
CA LYS A 28 9.61 5.35 -17.12
C LYS A 28 10.02 3.88 -17.16
N ASP A 29 11.28 3.59 -17.48
CA ASP A 29 11.83 2.23 -17.49
C ASP A 29 11.67 1.51 -16.14
N GLN A 30 11.99 2.20 -15.04
CA GLN A 30 11.82 1.66 -13.69
C GLN A 30 10.34 1.46 -13.35
N ALA A 31 9.46 2.36 -13.79
CA ALA A 31 8.01 2.22 -13.59
C ALA A 31 7.45 1.00 -14.34
N GLU A 32 7.90 0.73 -15.56
CA GLU A 32 7.47 -0.44 -16.34
C GLU A 32 7.96 -1.74 -15.72
N ARG A 33 9.24 -1.80 -15.32
CA ARG A 33 9.80 -2.95 -14.60
C ARG A 33 9.07 -3.20 -13.28
N PHE A 34 8.76 -2.14 -12.54
CA PHE A 34 8.03 -2.26 -11.28
C PHE A 34 6.58 -2.69 -11.49
N LYS A 35 5.91 -2.22 -12.55
CA LYS A 35 4.57 -2.70 -12.92
C LYS A 35 4.57 -4.18 -13.27
N ALA A 36 5.56 -4.64 -14.04
CA ALA A 36 5.71 -6.06 -14.39
C ALA A 36 5.94 -6.92 -13.14
N TYR A 37 6.84 -6.49 -12.25
CA TYR A 37 7.08 -7.13 -10.96
C TYR A 37 5.82 -7.21 -10.10
N CYS A 38 5.07 -6.11 -10.00
CA CYS A 38 3.79 -6.06 -9.29
C CYS A 38 2.76 -7.04 -9.89
N ALA A 39 2.68 -7.10 -11.22
CA ALA A 39 1.79 -8.01 -11.93
C ALA A 39 2.15 -9.48 -11.71
N GLU A 40 3.44 -9.83 -11.66
CA GLU A 40 3.93 -11.18 -11.39
C GLU A 40 3.55 -11.67 -9.98
N ILE A 41 3.59 -10.77 -9.00
CA ILE A 41 3.25 -11.07 -7.60
C ILE A 41 1.74 -10.93 -7.34
N GLY A 42 0.97 -10.49 -8.34
CA GLY A 42 -0.47 -10.24 -8.21
C GLY A 42 -0.81 -9.09 -7.25
N LYS A 43 0.15 -8.23 -6.93
CA LYS A 43 -0.03 -7.06 -6.05
C LYS A 43 -0.08 -5.78 -6.88
N THR A 44 -0.81 -4.76 -6.42
CA THR A 44 -0.76 -3.43 -7.05
C THR A 44 0.52 -2.71 -6.65
N SER A 45 1.01 -1.79 -7.49
CA SER A 45 2.21 -1.00 -7.18
C SER A 45 2.12 -0.27 -5.84
N ASN A 46 0.93 0.21 -5.48
CA ASN A 46 0.70 0.85 -4.19
C ASN A 46 0.78 -0.14 -3.01
N ALA A 47 0.31 -1.38 -3.19
CA ALA A 47 0.43 -2.42 -2.17
C ALA A 47 1.89 -2.85 -1.96
N VAL A 48 2.66 -3.01 -3.05
CA VAL A 48 4.09 -3.32 -2.96
C VAL A 48 4.86 -2.16 -2.32
N LEU A 49 4.61 -0.91 -2.72
CA LEU A 49 5.23 0.25 -2.06
C LEU A 49 4.92 0.30 -0.57
N ARG A 50 3.66 0.08 -0.18
CA ARG A 50 3.28 0.05 1.23
C ARG A 50 4.00 -1.07 1.99
N ASP A 51 4.05 -2.28 1.43
CA ASP A 51 4.77 -3.43 2.00
C ASP A 51 6.25 -3.10 2.21
N TYR A 52 6.91 -2.54 1.19
CA TYR A 52 8.30 -2.11 1.27
C TYR A 52 8.54 -0.98 2.27
N VAL A 53 7.63 0.00 2.37
CA VAL A 53 7.75 1.08 3.35
C VAL A 53 7.62 0.51 4.77
N LEU A 54 6.64 -0.37 5.01
CA LEU A 54 6.44 -1.04 6.29
C LEU A 54 7.63 -1.96 6.65
N ASP A 55 8.17 -2.69 5.68
CA ASP A 55 9.39 -3.51 5.80
C ASP A 55 10.60 -2.66 6.19
N CYS A 56 10.80 -1.53 5.50
CA CYS A 56 11.93 -0.63 5.73
C CYS A 56 11.88 0.04 7.11
N ILE A 57 10.68 0.33 7.65
CA ILE A 57 10.52 0.90 9.00
C ILE A 57 10.36 -0.17 10.10
N GLY A 58 10.45 -1.46 9.77
CA GLY A 58 10.30 -2.57 10.72
C GLY A 58 8.88 -2.79 11.26
N GLU A 59 7.88 -2.15 10.66
CA GLU A 59 6.44 -2.29 10.98
C GLU A 59 5.75 -3.33 10.08
N LYS A 60 6.51 -4.14 9.34
CA LYS A 60 5.94 -5.31 8.68
C LYS A 60 5.45 -6.23 9.78
N GLN A 61 4.14 -6.23 10.02
CA GLN A 61 3.48 -7.19 10.89
C GLN A 61 3.75 -8.57 10.28
N ASN A 62 4.85 -9.19 10.74
CA ASN A 62 5.11 -10.59 10.58
C ASN A 62 4.02 -11.28 11.39
N ALA A 63 2.91 -11.58 10.72
CA ALA A 63 1.96 -12.54 11.24
C ALA A 63 2.71 -13.88 11.24
N GLU A 64 3.36 -14.15 12.37
CA GLU A 64 3.87 -15.45 12.77
C GLU A 64 2.71 -16.48 12.82
#